data_AF-M0BDZ9-F1
#
_entry.id   AF-M0BDZ9-F1
#
_cell.length_a   1.000
_cell.length_b   1.000
_cell.length_c   1.000
_cell.angle_alpha   90.00
_cell.angle_beta   90.00
_cell.angle_gamma   90.00
#
_symmetry.space_group_name_H-M   'P 1'
#
loop_
_entity.id
_entity.type
_entity.pdbx_description
1 polymer ?
#
loop_
_entity_poly.entity_id
_entity_poly.type
_entity_poly.pdbx_seq_one_letter_code
_entity_poly.pdbx_strand_id
1 'polypeptide(L)'
;MRIQKTDRRARNWENLKKATGESTVSGALDAATVYFLRMAGSEGHPTGSIEKLMLEAEERGSLTGEEIAEILDQPQLAIEFETDWSVSVE
;
A
#
# COMPACT_ATOMS: atom_id res chain seq x y z
N MET A 1 -11.48 12.46 22.12
CA MET A 1 -12.57 12.53 21.12
C MET A 1 -13.54 11.36 21.35
N ARG A 2 -14.86 11.57 21.42
CA ARG A 2 -15.85 10.50 21.60
C ARG A 2 -16.63 10.31 20.31
N ILE A 3 -16.26 9.31 19.52
CA ILE A 3 -17.00 8.94 18.30
C ILE A 3 -18.20 8.08 18.71
N GLN A 4 -19.41 8.48 18.32
CA GLN A 4 -20.62 7.71 18.59
C GLN A 4 -20.49 6.28 18.03
N LYS A 5 -20.79 5.24 18.80
CA LYS A 5 -20.73 3.87 18.27
C LYS A 5 -22.09 3.53 17.64
N THR A 6 -22.08 3.15 16.36
CA THR A 6 -23.22 2.52 15.68
C THR A 6 -22.82 1.11 15.27
N ASP A 7 -23.78 0.22 15.02
CA ASP A 7 -23.48 -1.17 14.64
C ASP A 7 -22.65 -1.25 13.37
N ARG A 8 -22.96 -0.39 12.38
CA ARG A 8 -22.17 -0.26 11.16
C ARG A 8 -20.72 0.12 11.46
N ARG A 9 -20.51 1.12 12.33
CA ARG A 9 -19.17 1.60 12.69
C ARG A 9 -18.41 0.55 13.50
N ALA A 10 -19.08 -0.19 14.38
CA ALA A 10 -18.48 -1.29 15.12
C ALA A 10 -17.97 -2.39 14.17
N ARG A 11 -18.77 -2.80 13.18
CA ARG A 11 -18.33 -3.77 12.16
C ARG A 11 -17.15 -3.26 11.35
N ASN A 12 -17.18 -1.99 10.95
CA ASN A 12 -16.08 -1.39 10.20
C ASN A 12 -14.79 -1.35 11.02
N TRP A 13 -14.86 -1.07 12.32
CA TRP A 13 -13.69 -1.09 13.20
C TRP A 13 -13.09 -2.48 13.37
N GLU A 14 -13.92 -3.52 13.48
CA GLU A 14 -13.41 -4.90 13.51
C GLU A 14 -12.74 -5.31 12.20
N ASN A 15 -13.31 -4.91 11.05
CA ASN A 15 -12.68 -5.15 9.75
C ASN A 15 -11.37 -4.36 9.61
N LEU A 16 -11.34 -3.12 10.09
CA LEU A 16 -10.15 -2.28 10.04
C LEU A 16 -9.02 -2.89 10.88
N LYS A 17 -9.31 -3.33 12.11
CA LYS A 17 -8.33 -4.04 12.96
C LYS A 17 -7.74 -5.26 12.27
N LYS A 18 -8.57 -6.05 11.59
CA LYS A 18 -8.09 -7.20 10.80
C LYS A 18 -7.19 -6.77 9.64
N ALA A 19 -7.59 -5.73 8.92
CA ALA A 19 -6.83 -5.22 7.77
C ALA A 19 -5.49 -4.59 8.16
N THR A 20 -5.42 -3.92 9.31
CA THR A 20 -4.19 -3.28 9.80
C THR A 20 -3.35 -4.18 10.70
N GLY A 21 -3.88 -5.33 11.16
CA GLY A 21 -3.23 -6.21 12.14
C GLY A 21 -3.25 -5.67 13.58
N GLU A 22 -3.99 -4.60 13.84
CA GLU A 22 -3.97 -3.89 15.13
C GLU A 22 -4.89 -4.51 16.17
N SER A 23 -4.41 -4.53 17.41
CA SER A 23 -5.15 -5.11 18.55
C SER A 23 -6.25 -4.19 19.09
N THR A 24 -6.13 -2.88 18.85
CA THR A 24 -7.05 -1.84 19.34
C THR A 24 -7.68 -1.05 18.19
N VAL A 25 -8.87 -0.50 18.43
CA VAL A 25 -9.56 0.36 17.45
C VAL A 25 -8.79 1.66 17.22
N SER A 26 -8.20 2.23 18.27
CA SER A 26 -7.37 3.44 18.17
C SER A 26 -6.15 3.21 17.28
N GLY A 27 -5.39 2.13 17.52
CA GLY A 27 -4.23 1.81 16.67
C GLY A 27 -4.61 1.59 15.21
N ALA A 28 -5.72 0.89 14.96
CA ALA A 28 -6.22 0.68 13.60
C ALA A 28 -6.61 1.99 12.89
N LEU A 29 -7.21 2.95 13.63
CA LEU A 29 -7.56 4.27 13.09
C LEU A 29 -6.32 5.12 12.84
N ASP A 30 -5.32 5.08 13.71
CA ASP A 30 -4.07 5.81 13.54
C ASP A 30 -3.30 5.29 12.32
N ALA A 31 -3.17 3.97 12.18
CA ALA A 31 -2.56 3.33 11.01
C ALA A 31 -3.28 3.70 9.71
N ALA A 32 -4.62 3.65 9.70
CA ALA A 32 -5.42 4.05 8.54
C ALA A 32 -5.27 5.53 8.20
N THR A 33 -5.15 6.38 9.22
CA THR A 33 -4.93 7.83 9.05
C THR A 33 -3.57 8.09 8.44
N VAL A 34 -2.50 7.48 8.97
CA VAL A 34 -1.14 7.60 8.40
C VAL A 34 -1.13 7.13 6.95
N TYR A 35 -1.74 5.98 6.67
CA TYR A 35 -1.84 5.47 5.30
C TYR A 35 -2.58 6.43 4.37
N PHE A 36 -3.73 6.94 4.80
CA PHE A 36 -4.51 7.90 4.02
C PHE A 36 -3.75 9.22 3.80
N LEU A 37 -3.13 9.79 4.82
CA LEU A 37 -2.37 11.04 4.72
C LEU A 37 -1.14 10.90 3.80
N ARG A 38 -0.48 9.72 3.82
CA ARG A 38 0.59 9.38 2.87
C ARG A 38 0.08 9.29 1.44
N MET A 39 -1.05 8.63 1.21
CA MET A 39 -1.67 8.59 -0.12
C MET A 39 -2.18 9.96 -0.59
N ALA A 40 -2.73 10.76 0.31
CA ALA A 40 -3.28 12.08 0.02
C ALA A 40 -2.21 13.17 -0.09
N GLY A 41 -0.93 12.87 0.20
CA GLY A 41 0.19 13.79 0.07
C GLY A 41 0.18 14.98 1.04
N SER A 42 -0.49 14.86 2.20
CA SER A 42 -0.72 15.98 3.11
C SER A 42 0.41 16.24 4.13
N GLU A 43 1.42 15.38 4.21
CA GLU A 43 2.62 15.58 5.04
C GLU A 43 3.90 15.23 4.28
N GLY A 44 4.59 16.24 3.74
CA GLY A 44 6.05 16.26 3.50
C GLY A 44 6.69 15.24 2.55
N HIS A 45 5.96 14.25 2.05
CA HIS A 45 6.44 13.27 1.08
C HIS A 45 5.43 13.15 -0.07
N PRO A 46 5.92 13.14 -1.32
CA PRO A 46 5.10 13.47 -2.48
C PRO A 46 4.13 12.35 -2.82
N THR A 47 3.04 12.78 -3.43
CA THR A 47 2.07 11.97 -4.16
C THR A 47 2.76 10.93 -5.03
N GLY A 48 2.91 9.72 -4.49
CA GLY A 48 3.66 8.59 -5.04
C GLY A 48 2.75 7.39 -5.24
N SER A 49 1.75 7.57 -6.10
CA SER A 49 1.68 6.72 -7.29
C SER A 49 1.45 5.22 -7.13
N ILE A 50 0.80 4.66 -6.09
CA ILE A 50 0.33 3.26 -6.24
C ILE A 50 -0.68 3.18 -7.39
N GLU A 51 -1.60 4.13 -7.49
CA GLU A 51 -2.56 4.20 -8.60
C GLU A 51 -1.86 4.43 -9.95
N LYS A 52 -0.90 5.37 -10.00
CA LYS A 52 -0.09 5.61 -11.21
C LYS A 52 0.81 4.43 -11.56
N LEU A 53 1.39 3.74 -10.58
CA LEU A 53 2.19 2.53 -10.76
C LEU A 53 1.34 1.42 -11.35
N MET A 54 0.14 1.19 -10.80
CA MET A 54 -0.79 0.18 -11.29
C MET A 54 -1.27 0.52 -12.72
N LEU A 55 -1.58 1.79 -12.98
CA LEU A 55 -1.97 2.26 -14.31
C LEU A 55 -0.84 2.08 -15.34
N GLU A 56 0.37 2.53 -15.02
CA GLU A 56 1.55 2.41 -15.90
C GLU A 56 1.94 0.93 -16.12
N ALA A 57 1.81 0.08 -15.09
CA ALA A 57 2.04 -1.35 -15.23
C ALA A 57 1.00 -2.02 -16.13
N GLU A 58 -0.27 -1.60 -16.06
CA GLU A 58 -1.34 -2.12 -16.91
C GLU A 58 -1.19 -1.63 -18.36
N GLU A 59 -0.81 -0.37 -18.58
CA GLU A 59 -0.61 0.20 -19.92
C GLU A 59 0.64 -0.36 -20.62
N ARG A 60 1.75 -0.52 -19.90
CA ARG A 60 3.04 -0.95 -20.48
C ARG A 60 3.28 -2.46 -20.38
N GLY A 61 2.47 -3.17 -19.60
CA GLY A 61 2.57 -4.62 -19.35
C GLY A 61 3.71 -5.03 -18.42
N SER A 62 4.77 -4.24 -18.27
CA SER A 62 5.84 -4.43 -17.31
C SER A 62 6.55 -3.13 -17.00
N LEU A 63 7.08 -3.01 -15.78
CA LEU A 63 7.94 -1.91 -15.35
C LEU A 63 9.22 -2.48 -14.75
N THR A 64 10.33 -1.80 -15.00
CA THR A 64 11.62 -2.07 -14.37
C THR A 64 11.64 -1.57 -12.92
N GLY A 65 12.55 -2.11 -12.09
CA GLY A 65 12.70 -1.63 -10.71
C GLY A 65 13.02 -0.13 -10.62
N GLU A 66 13.76 0.42 -11.58
CA GLU A 66 14.09 1.84 -11.64
C GLU A 66 12.85 2.70 -11.92
N GLU A 67 12.01 2.29 -12.88
CA GLU A 67 10.74 2.96 -13.19
C GLU A 67 9.78 2.92 -11.99
N ILE A 68 9.71 1.77 -11.31
CA ILE A 68 8.88 1.64 -10.11
C ILE A 68 9.40 2.57 -8.99
N ALA A 69 10.73 2.66 -8.81
CA ALA A 69 11.34 3.54 -7.82
C ALA A 69 11.05 5.01 -8.12
N GLU A 70 11.19 5.43 -9.37
CA GLU A 70 10.87 6.78 -9.83
C GLU A 70 9.38 7.11 -9.63
N ILE A 71 8.49 6.19 -10.00
CA ILE A 71 7.04 6.37 -9.82
C ILE A 71 6.68 6.53 -8.35
N LEU A 72 7.30 5.75 -7.47
CA LEU A 72 7.07 5.77 -6.02
C LEU A 72 7.87 6.87 -5.28
N ASP A 73 8.62 7.71 -6.00
CA ASP A 73 9.55 8.70 -5.46
C ASP A 73 10.48 8.10 -4.37
N GLN A 74 11.05 6.93 -4.68
CA GLN A 74 12.01 6.25 -3.84
C GLN A 74 13.40 6.28 -4.48
N PRO A 75 14.48 6.53 -3.70
CA PRO A 75 15.84 6.56 -4.24
C PRO A 75 16.34 5.17 -4.68
N GLN A 76 15.74 4.10 -4.19
CA GLN A 76 15.97 2.71 -4.62
C GLN A 76 14.76 1.86 -4.24
N LEU A 77 14.62 0.68 -4.84
CA LEU A 77 13.77 -0.38 -4.32
C LEU A 77 14.63 -1.46 -3.70
N ALA A 78 14.35 -1.78 -2.43
CA ALA A 78 14.90 -2.97 -1.79
C ALA A 78 14.12 -4.20 -2.30
N ILE A 79 14.55 -4.77 -3.42
CA ILE A 79 13.98 -5.99 -4.00
C ILE A 79 15.01 -7.11 -3.99
N GLU A 80 14.64 -8.22 -3.34
CA GLU A 80 15.23 -9.53 -3.57
C GLU A 80 14.40 -10.22 -4.66
N PHE A 81 15.04 -10.68 -5.74
CA PHE A 81 14.36 -11.46 -6.77
C PHE A 81 15.04 -12.81 -6.94
N GLU A 82 14.23 -13.85 -7.10
CA GLU A 82 14.67 -15.21 -7.39
C GLU A 82 14.06 -15.61 -8.74
N THR A 83 14.90 -16.09 -9.66
CA THR A 83 14.45 -16.59 -10.97
C THR A 83 14.82 -18.06 -11.07
N ASP A 84 13.81 -18.91 -11.01
CA ASP A 84 13.94 -20.34 -11.24
C ASP A 84 13.35 -20.68 -12.61
N TRP A 85 14.12 -21.37 -13.43
CA TRP A 85 13.65 -21.92 -14.70
C TRP A 85 14.19 -23.32 -14.88
N SER A 86 13.33 -24.21 -15.37
CA SER A 86 13.71 -25.57 -15.76
C SER A 86 13.38 -25.77 -17.23
N VAL A 87 14.33 -26.36 -17.97
CA VAL A 87 14.14 -26.80 -19.36
C VAL A 87 14.19 -28.32 -19.36
N SER A 88 13.08 -28.95 -19.76
CA SER A 88 13.07 -30.36 -20.12
C SER A 88 13.43 -30.49 -21.59
N VAL A 89 14.42 -31.32 -21.89
CA VAL A 89 14.78 -31.69 -23.27
C VAL A 89 14.32 -33.13 -23.47
N GLU A 90 13.50 -33.36 -24.52
CA GLU A 90 13.03 -34.70 -24.92
C GLU A 90 14.16 -35.63 -25.37
#